data_AF-A0A923Z505-F1
#
_entry.id   AF-A0A923Z505-F1
#
_cell.length_a   1.000
_cell.length_b   1.000
_cell.length_c   1.000
_cell.angle_alpha   90.00
_cell.angle_beta   90.00
_cell.angle_gamma   90.00
#
_symmetry.space_group_name_H-M   'P 1'
#
loop_
_entity.id
_entity.type
_entity.pdbx_description
1 polymer ?
#
loop_
_entity_poly.entity_id
_entity_poly.type
_entity_poly.pdbx_seq_one_letter_code
_entity_poly.pdbx_strand_id
1 'polypeptide(L)'
;MPKVDRTRIDYMPGDAAYQALELGSAMFPTLRTQALIDKLLITAVSALHHASHHKPWQPPGMWGTDRDRWKLPDSLAPGKDG
;
A
#
# COMPACT_ATOMS: atom_id res chain seq x y z
N MET A 1 -4.89 20.78 -12.37
CA MET A 1 -5.27 19.36 -12.39
C MET A 1 -6.70 19.26 -11.90
N PRO A 2 -7.61 18.55 -12.58
CA PRO A 2 -8.94 18.33 -12.03
C PRO A 2 -8.78 17.63 -10.67
N LYS A 3 -9.56 18.05 -9.66
CA LYS A 3 -9.62 17.36 -8.37
C LYS A 3 -10.00 15.91 -8.67
N VAL A 4 -9.06 14.99 -8.53
CA VAL A 4 -9.37 13.57 -8.51
C VAL A 4 -10.31 13.38 -7.33
N ASP A 5 -11.57 13.07 -7.61
CA ASP A 5 -12.54 12.80 -6.57
C ASP A 5 -12.05 11.56 -5.82
N ARG A 6 -11.52 11.79 -4.61
CA ARG A 6 -10.95 10.72 -3.80
C ARG A 6 -12.13 9.92 -3.28
N THR A 7 -12.39 8.75 -3.88
CA THR A 7 -13.38 7.80 -3.37
C THR A 7 -13.16 7.61 -1.87
N ARG A 8 -14.17 7.97 -1.07
CA ARG A 8 -14.15 7.71 0.36
C ARG A 8 -14.36 6.21 0.56
N ILE A 9 -13.33 5.54 1.06
CA ILE A 9 -13.40 4.14 1.46
C ILE A 9 -13.76 4.12 2.95
N ASP A 10 -14.96 3.65 3.29
CA ASP A 10 -15.32 3.41 4.67
C ASP A 10 -14.60 2.14 5.15
N TYR A 11 -13.63 2.32 6.03
CA TYR A 11 -12.79 1.25 6.57
C TYR A 11 -13.29 0.86 7.97
N MET A 12 -13.89 -0.34 8.07
CA MET A 12 -14.21 -1.00 9.34
C MET A 12 -13.34 -2.25 9.49
N PRO A 13 -12.15 -2.15 10.11
CA PRO A 13 -11.28 -3.31 10.33
C PRO A 13 -11.85 -4.28 11.37
N GLY A 14 -11.65 -5.57 11.13
CA GLY A 14 -11.77 -6.59 12.19
C GLY A 14 -10.51 -6.69 13.05
N ASP A 15 -10.56 -7.48 14.12
CA ASP A 15 -9.51 -7.55 15.15
C ASP A 15 -8.10 -7.87 14.59
N ALA A 16 -7.99 -8.81 13.65
CA ALA A 16 -6.71 -9.15 13.04
C ALA A 16 -6.10 -7.97 12.26
N ALA A 17 -6.93 -7.14 11.63
CA ALA A 17 -6.47 -5.94 10.93
C ALA A 17 -6.01 -4.87 11.94
N TYR A 18 -6.64 -4.75 13.11
CA TYR A 18 -6.14 -3.89 14.19
C TYR A 18 -4.77 -4.34 14.70
N GLN A 19 -4.57 -5.63 14.95
CA GLN A 19 -3.27 -6.16 15.38
C GLN A 19 -2.18 -5.90 14.34
N ALA A 20 -2.50 -6.08 13.05
CA ALA A 20 -1.57 -5.76 11.97
C ALA A 20 -1.23 -4.26 11.93
N LEU A 21 -2.21 -3.38 12.20
CA LEU A 21 -1.97 -1.94 12.29
C LEU A 21 -1.11 -1.57 13.49
N GLU A 22 -1.33 -2.17 14.65
CA GLU A 22 -0.52 -1.96 15.85
C GLU A 22 0.94 -2.36 15.61
N LEU A 23 1.16 -3.54 15.02
CA LEU A 23 2.49 -4.00 14.62
C LEU A 23 3.12 -3.04 13.60
N GLY A 24 2.36 -2.61 12.60
CA GLY A 24 2.80 -1.64 11.60
C GLY A 24 3.17 -0.29 12.20
N SER A 25 2.42 0.19 13.19
CA SER A 25 2.71 1.44 13.91
C SER A 25 4.01 1.34 14.70
N ALA A 26 4.31 0.19 15.30
CA ALA A 26 5.59 -0.04 15.97
C ALA A 26 6.77 -0.05 14.97
N MET A 27 6.56 -0.59 13.76
CA MET A 27 7.59 -0.63 12.71
C MET A 27 7.83 0.74 12.06
N PHE A 28 6.80 1.58 11.96
CA PHE A 28 6.84 2.86 11.25
C PHE A 28 6.27 4.00 12.12
N PRO A 29 6.93 4.34 13.24
CA PRO A 29 6.38 5.25 14.25
C PRO A 29 6.20 6.70 13.76
N THR A 30 6.85 7.08 12.66
CA THR A 30 6.75 8.42 12.07
C THR A 30 5.59 8.58 11.09
N LEU A 31 4.88 7.50 10.74
CA LEU A 31 3.75 7.54 9.81
C LEU A 31 2.44 7.77 10.54
N ARG A 32 1.62 8.67 10.01
CA ARG A 32 0.21 8.80 10.41
C ARG A 32 -0.57 7.55 9.97
N THR A 33 -1.64 7.21 10.68
CA THR A 33 -2.44 5.99 10.43
C THR A 33 -2.82 5.79 8.95
N GLN A 34 -3.27 6.83 8.26
CA GLN A 34 -3.61 6.71 6.83
C GLN A 34 -2.40 6.34 5.96
N ALA A 35 -1.24 6.98 6.20
CA ALA A 35 -0.02 6.68 5.47
C ALA A 35 0.50 5.28 5.81
N LEU A 36 0.32 4.83 7.06
CA LEU A 36 0.61 3.45 7.43
C LEU A 36 -0.31 2.46 6.69
N ILE A 37 -1.62 2.69 6.66
CA ILE A 37 -2.60 1.86 5.94
C ILE A 37 -2.21 1.76 4.46
N ASP A 38 -1.93 2.88 3.81
CA ASP A 38 -1.56 2.87 2.40
C ASP A 38 -0.25 2.11 2.16
N LYS A 39 0.74 2.32 3.04
CA LYS A 39 2.02 1.62 2.95
C LYS A 39 1.83 0.12 3.03
N LEU A 40 1.07 -0.34 4.02
CA LEU A 40 0.76 -1.75 4.22
C LEU A 40 -0.02 -2.33 3.04
N LEU A 41 -1.03 -1.61 2.54
CA LEU A 41 -1.85 -2.04 1.41
C LEU A 41 -1.03 -2.20 0.12
N ILE A 42 -0.25 -1.18 -0.24
CA ILE A 42 0.59 -1.21 -1.45
C ILE A 42 1.63 -2.34 -1.36
N THR A 43 2.28 -2.50 -0.20
CA THR A 43 3.24 -3.58 0.03
C THR A 43 2.57 -4.96 -0.04
N ALA A 44 1.40 -5.13 0.59
CA ALA A 44 0.65 -6.38 0.59
C ALA A 44 0.21 -6.77 -0.82
N VAL A 45 -0.36 -5.84 -1.60
CA VAL A 45 -0.75 -6.09 -2.99
C VAL A 45 0.46 -6.52 -3.83
N SER A 46 1.62 -5.85 -3.65
CA SER A 46 2.84 -6.26 -4.34
C SER A 46 3.25 -7.69 -3.98
N ALA A 47 3.30 -8.03 -2.69
CA ALA A 47 3.69 -9.35 -2.24
C ALA A 47 2.74 -10.44 -2.74
N LEU A 48 1.42 -10.22 -2.62
CA LEU A 48 0.39 -11.17 -3.03
C LEU A 48 0.39 -11.44 -4.53
N HIS A 49 0.53 -10.40 -5.36
CA HIS A 49 0.58 -10.58 -6.81
C HIS A 49 1.79 -11.39 -7.26
N HIS A 50 2.98 -11.09 -6.73
CA HIS A 50 4.18 -11.85 -7.11
C HIS A 50 4.10 -13.30 -6.61
N ALA A 51 3.58 -13.52 -5.39
CA ALA A 51 3.35 -14.85 -4.85
C ALA A 51 2.37 -15.67 -5.71
N SER A 52 1.26 -15.07 -6.17
CA SER A 52 0.27 -15.77 -7.00
C SER A 52 0.78 -16.14 -8.39
N HIS A 53 1.85 -15.50 -8.87
CA HIS A 53 2.46 -15.75 -10.18
C HIS A 53 3.78 -16.51 -10.08
N HIS A 54 4.13 -17.04 -8.91
CA HIS A 54 5.43 -17.69 -8.65
C HIS A 54 6.64 -16.83 -9.07
N LYS A 55 6.52 -15.51 -8.97
CA LYS A 55 7.58 -14.56 -9.29
C LYS A 55 8.29 -14.11 -8.00
N PRO A 56 9.59 -13.77 -8.06
CA PRO A 56 10.26 -13.09 -6.95
C PRO A 56 9.52 -11.80 -6.58
N TRP A 57 9.32 -11.56 -5.28
CA TRP A 57 8.69 -10.32 -4.82
C TRP A 57 9.55 -9.11 -5.16
N GLN A 58 8.91 -8.06 -5.67
CA GLN A 58 9.53 -6.76 -5.91
C GLN A 58 8.94 -5.70 -4.96
N PRO A 59 9.77 -4.97 -4.19
CA PRO A 59 9.26 -3.95 -3.28
C PRO A 59 8.66 -2.77 -4.05
N PRO A 60 7.55 -2.18 -3.59
CA PRO A 60 7.00 -0.96 -4.17
C PRO A 60 7.94 0.24 -3.97
N GLY A 61 7.83 1.24 -4.85
CA GLY A 61 8.60 2.48 -4.77
C GLY A 61 8.05 3.40 -3.68
N MET A 62 8.61 3.31 -2.47
CA MET A 62 8.17 4.07 -1.29
C MET A 62 9.18 5.16 -0.93
N TRP A 63 8.99 6.39 -1.42
CA TRP A 63 9.90 7.52 -1.22
C TRP A 63 9.68 8.21 0.14
N GLY A 64 10.23 7.64 1.21
CA GLY A 64 10.20 8.24 2.55
C GLY A 64 8.78 8.61 2.99
N THR A 65 8.59 9.84 3.47
CA THR A 65 7.29 10.38 3.90
C THR A 65 6.48 11.03 2.77
N ASP A 66 7.02 11.13 1.56
CA ASP A 66 6.32 11.73 0.41
C ASP A 66 5.35 10.72 -0.21
N ARG A 67 4.15 10.65 0.36
CA ARG A 67 3.07 9.74 -0.02
C ARG A 67 2.63 9.89 -1.47
N ASP A 68 2.69 11.09 -2.05
CA ASP A 68 2.25 11.34 -3.42
C ASP A 68 3.20 10.71 -4.45
N ARG A 69 4.42 10.35 -4.03
CA ARG A 69 5.39 9.61 -4.86
C ARG A 69 5.32 8.10 -4.72
N TRP A 70 4.48 7.57 -3.83
CA TRP A 70 4.38 6.13 -3.62
C TRP A 70 3.71 5.46 -4.81
N LYS A 71 4.32 4.39 -5.32
CA LYS A 71 3.88 3.70 -6.53
C LYS A 71 3.94 2.18 -6.34
N LEU A 72 2.98 1.49 -6.94
CA LEU A 72 3.11 0.05 -7.19
C LEU A 72 4.30 -0.19 -8.14
N PRO A 73 4.93 -1.38 -8.10
CA PRO A 73 5.86 -1.81 -9.13
C PRO A 73 5.27 -1.65 -10.54
N ASP A 74 6.09 -1.40 -11.55
CA ASP A 74 5.62 -1.21 -12.93
C ASP A 74 4.88 -2.43 -13.48
N SER A 75 5.25 -3.63 -13.04
CA SER A 75 4.57 -4.90 -13.33
C SER A 75 3.14 -4.98 -12.80
N LEU A 76 2.74 -4.04 -11.95
CA LEU A 76 1.47 -3.98 -11.24
C LEU A 76 0.67 -2.71 -11.54
N ALA A 77 1.22 -1.79 -12.33
CA ALA A 77 0.55 -0.54 -12.67
C ALA A 77 -0.64 -0.85 -13.61
N PRO A 78 -1.89 -0.48 -13.24
CA PRO A 78 -3.04 -0.67 -14.11
C PRO A 78 -2.81 0.05 -15.45
N GLY A 79 -2.99 -0.65 -16.57
CA GLY A 79 -2.89 -0.08 -17.92
C GLY A 79 -1.49 -0.07 -18.55
N LYS A 80 -0.53 -0.84 -18.01
CA LYS A 80 0.75 -1.13 -18.70
C LYS A 80 0.80 -2.48 -19.41
N ASP A 81 -0.27 -3.26 -19.34
CA ASP A 81 -0.52 -4.38 -20.24
C ASP A 81 -1.41 -3.85 -21.39
N GLY A 82 -0.77 -3.31 -22.42
CA GLY A 82 -1.40 -2.72 -23.62
C GLY A 82 -0.42 -1.93 -24.46
#